data_AF-A0A842ILZ4-F1
#
_entry.id   AF-A0A842ILZ4-F1
#
_cell.length_a   1.000
_cell.length_b   1.000
_cell.length_c   1.000
_cell.angle_alpha   90.00
_cell.angle_beta   90.00
_cell.angle_gamma   90.00
#
_symmetry.space_group_name_H-M   'P 1'
#
loop_
_entity.id
_entity.type
_entity.pdbx_description
1 polymer ?
#
loop_
_entity_poly.entity_id
_entity_poly.type
_entity_poly.pdbx_seq_one_letter_code
_entity_poly.pdbx_strand_id
1 'polypeptide(L)'
;MKDNTKLLTIITYAILLGAVSVLLNDMREFDFNQFEKFQNWAKTADKSEHWFTSKNAIEWSYYAISAAIFFWRGYLIYGFSYFLSILKEVENGNYFSDKNIKYFKRIGSIFINYTISILVLRFLLTAIDGSTFKFIRELKGEFTFLIPAGLAFYILAKIFEKGKAVEEENDLTI
;
A
#
# COMPACT_ATOMS: atom_id res chain seq x y z
N MET A 1 3.31 -0.02 -30.55
CA MET A 1 2.73 0.12 -29.19
C MET A 1 2.45 -1.23 -28.53
N LYS A 2 1.79 -2.19 -29.18
CA LYS A 2 1.47 -3.50 -28.58
C LYS A 2 2.68 -4.23 -27.97
N ASP A 3 3.84 -4.21 -28.63
CA ASP A 3 5.04 -4.89 -28.10
C ASP A 3 5.58 -4.24 -26.82
N ASN A 4 5.52 -2.91 -26.73
CA ASN A 4 5.94 -2.17 -25.54
C ASN A 4 4.98 -2.42 -24.37
N THR A 5 3.67 -2.50 -24.61
CA THR A 5 2.67 -2.79 -23.57
C THR A 5 2.82 -4.22 -23.03
N LYS A 6 3.13 -5.19 -23.89
CA LYS A 6 3.44 -6.57 -23.46
C LYS A 6 4.69 -6.63 -22.59
N LEU A 7 5.76 -5.95 -22.99
CA LEU A 7 6.98 -5.85 -22.19
C LEU A 7 6.69 -5.23 -20.80
N LEU A 8 5.95 -4.12 -20.76
CA LEU A 8 5.55 -3.47 -19.50
C LEU A 8 4.69 -4.39 -18.63
N THR A 9 3.82 -5.20 -19.23
CA THR A 9 2.98 -6.18 -18.53
C THR A 9 3.84 -7.25 -17.88
N ILE A 10 4.82 -7.82 -18.60
CA ILE A 10 5.76 -8.82 -18.07
C ILE A 10 6.57 -8.22 -16.91
N ILE A 11 7.11 -7.01 -17.08
CA ILE A 11 7.86 -6.32 -16.02
C ILE A 11 6.97 -6.12 -14.78
N THR A 12 5.72 -5.70 -14.96
CA THR A 12 4.77 -5.49 -13.86
C THR A 12 4.49 -6.80 -13.12
N TYR A 13 4.29 -7.91 -13.85
CA TYR A 13 4.14 -9.23 -13.22
C TYR A 13 5.38 -9.66 -12.45
N ALA A 14 6.59 -9.45 -12.99
CA ALA A 14 7.83 -9.79 -12.31
C ALA A 14 7.99 -9.00 -10.99
N ILE A 15 7.67 -7.70 -11.01
CA ILE A 15 7.67 -6.85 -9.81
C ILE A 15 6.64 -7.35 -8.78
N LEU A 16 5.41 -7.67 -9.21
CA LEU A 16 4.37 -8.17 -8.32
C LEU A 16 4.74 -9.52 -7.70
N LEU A 17 5.25 -10.46 -8.50
CA LEU A 17 5.70 -11.75 -8.01
C LEU A 17 6.86 -11.62 -7.02
N GLY A 18 7.83 -10.74 -7.32
CA GLY A 18 8.91 -10.42 -6.39
C GLY A 18 8.40 -9.85 -5.07
N ALA A 19 7.49 -8.86 -5.14
CA ALA A 19 6.91 -8.23 -3.95
C ALA A 19 6.08 -9.23 -3.12
N VAL A 20 5.27 -10.08 -3.76
CA VAL A 20 4.52 -11.14 -3.10
C VAL A 20 5.46 -12.17 -2.47
N SER A 21 6.56 -12.53 -3.13
CA SER A 21 7.54 -13.49 -2.60
C SER A 21 8.22 -12.94 -1.34
N VAL A 22 8.59 -11.65 -1.33
CA VAL A 22 9.11 -10.97 -0.14
C VAL A 22 8.06 -10.98 0.97
N LEU A 23 6.81 -10.64 0.65
CA LEU A 23 5.73 -10.63 1.64
C LEU A 23 5.46 -12.04 2.22
N LEU A 24 5.52 -13.09 1.41
CA LEU A 24 5.38 -14.47 1.89
C LEU A 24 6.57 -14.92 2.76
N ASN A 25 7.80 -14.48 2.44
CA ASN A 25 8.94 -14.74 3.30
C ASN A 25 8.81 -14.00 4.64
N ASP A 26 8.40 -12.72 4.60
CA ASP A 26 8.09 -11.92 5.79
C ASP A 26 6.99 -12.60 6.63
N MET A 27 5.93 -13.15 6.02
CA MET A 27 4.91 -13.91 6.75
C MET A 27 5.51 -15.10 7.48
N ARG A 28 6.37 -15.88 6.82
CA ARG A 28 6.99 -17.06 7.44
C ARG A 28 7.83 -16.67 8.66
N GLU A 29 8.54 -15.55 8.60
CA GLU A 29 9.38 -15.08 9.71
C GLU A 29 8.59 -14.38 10.82
N PHE A 30 7.56 -13.62 10.45
CA PHE A 30 6.65 -12.91 11.34
C PHE A 30 5.74 -13.89 12.12
N ASP A 31 5.18 -14.89 11.45
CA ASP A 31 4.10 -15.75 11.98
C ASP A 31 4.58 -16.83 12.94
N PHE A 32 5.82 -17.32 12.88
CA PHE A 32 6.26 -18.34 13.86
C PHE A 32 6.81 -17.73 15.14
N ASN A 33 7.78 -16.82 15.02
CA ASN A 33 8.51 -16.36 16.20
C ASN A 33 7.74 -15.31 17.01
N GLN A 34 7.00 -14.40 16.38
CA GLN A 34 6.22 -13.39 17.11
C GLN A 34 4.91 -13.96 17.62
N PHE A 35 4.23 -14.81 16.85
CA PHE A 35 2.98 -15.43 17.28
C PHE A 35 3.20 -16.42 18.43
N GLU A 36 4.27 -17.23 18.39
CA GLU A 36 4.59 -18.14 19.50
C GLU A 36 4.91 -17.36 20.79
N LYS A 37 5.69 -16.27 20.68
CA LYS A 37 5.95 -15.36 21.81
C LYS A 37 4.67 -14.74 22.33
N PHE A 38 3.79 -14.27 21.44
CA PHE A 38 2.50 -13.71 21.81
C PHE A 38 1.61 -14.74 22.50
N GLN A 39 1.48 -15.95 21.97
CA GLN A 39 0.67 -17.02 22.56
C GLN A 39 1.20 -17.43 23.94
N ASN A 40 2.52 -17.56 24.08
CA ASN A 40 3.14 -17.93 25.35
C ASN A 40 2.99 -16.82 26.40
N TRP A 41 3.10 -15.57 25.98
CA TRP A 41 2.79 -14.41 26.82
C TRP A 41 1.30 -14.36 27.20
N ALA A 42 0.38 -14.49 26.24
CA ALA A 42 -1.07 -14.42 26.47
C ALA A 42 -1.58 -15.53 27.40
N LYS A 43 -0.90 -16.68 27.47
CA LYS A 43 -1.19 -17.75 28.44
C LYS A 43 -0.83 -17.38 29.87
N THR A 44 0.17 -16.53 30.06
CA THR A 44 0.71 -16.14 31.37
C THR A 44 0.29 -14.74 31.82
N ALA A 45 -0.38 -13.99 30.95
CA ALA A 45 -0.89 -12.65 31.22
C ALA A 45 -2.06 -12.65 32.22
N ASP A 46 -2.02 -11.75 33.21
CA ASP A 46 -3.09 -11.57 34.19
C ASP A 46 -4.30 -10.86 33.56
N LYS A 47 -5.37 -11.63 33.31
CA LYS A 47 -6.57 -11.14 32.63
C LYS A 47 -7.45 -10.24 33.50
N SER A 48 -7.10 -10.06 34.77
CA SER A 48 -7.86 -9.23 35.71
C SER A 48 -7.36 -7.79 35.82
N GLU A 49 -6.19 -7.46 35.25
CA GLU A 49 -5.68 -6.09 35.21
C GLU A 49 -6.50 -5.18 34.29
N HIS A 50 -6.63 -3.90 34.68
CA HIS A 50 -7.36 -2.90 33.90
C HIS A 50 -6.69 -2.70 32.53
N TRP A 51 -7.48 -2.86 31.45
CA TRP A 51 -6.99 -2.83 30.06
C TRP A 51 -6.11 -1.62 29.75
N PHE A 52 -6.59 -0.39 29.95
CA PHE A 52 -5.93 0.84 29.48
C PHE A 52 -4.53 1.17 30.06
N THR A 53 -4.09 0.57 31.16
CA THR A 53 -2.78 0.85 31.78
C THR A 53 -1.96 -0.40 32.09
N SER A 54 -2.51 -1.58 31.82
CA SER A 54 -1.83 -2.85 32.08
C SER A 54 -0.70 -3.09 31.08
N LYS A 55 0.33 -3.80 31.54
CA LYS A 55 1.38 -4.38 30.67
C LYS A 55 0.77 -5.17 29.51
N ASN A 56 -0.44 -5.69 29.72
CA ASN A 56 -1.20 -6.42 28.72
C ASN A 56 -1.68 -5.59 27.54
N ALA A 57 -2.20 -4.38 27.73
CA ALA A 57 -2.61 -3.56 26.59
C ALA A 57 -1.42 -3.06 25.77
N ILE A 58 -0.25 -2.85 26.41
CA ILE A 58 0.97 -2.43 25.72
C ILE A 58 1.44 -3.54 24.76
N GLU A 59 1.56 -4.77 25.26
CA GLU A 59 1.93 -5.94 24.44
C GLU A 59 0.91 -6.19 23.32
N TRP A 60 -0.39 -6.22 23.63
CA TRP A 60 -1.43 -6.37 22.61
C TRP A 60 -1.38 -5.27 21.54
N SER A 61 -1.15 -4.02 21.94
CA SER A 61 -1.04 -2.89 21.01
C SER A 61 0.18 -3.05 20.10
N TYR A 62 1.31 -3.50 20.64
CA TYR A 62 2.51 -3.78 19.87
C TYR A 62 2.26 -4.82 18.77
N TYR A 63 1.63 -5.97 19.11
CA TYR A 63 1.32 -7.01 18.13
C TYR A 63 0.29 -6.55 17.10
N ALA A 64 -0.78 -5.87 17.54
CA ALA A 64 -1.82 -5.36 16.65
C ALA A 64 -1.25 -4.35 15.64
N ILE A 65 -0.40 -3.43 16.10
CA ILE A 65 0.26 -2.45 15.23
C ILE A 65 1.23 -3.13 14.26
N SER A 66 2.01 -4.11 14.73
CA SER A 66 2.94 -4.86 13.88
C SER A 66 2.21 -5.65 12.78
N ALA A 67 1.11 -6.31 13.12
CA ALA A 67 0.26 -7.00 12.15
C ALA A 67 -0.39 -6.00 11.17
N ALA A 68 -0.86 -4.85 11.65
CA ALA A 68 -1.42 -3.81 10.79
C ALA A 68 -0.38 -3.31 9.77
N ILE A 69 0.86 -3.06 10.18
CA ILE A 69 1.97 -2.68 9.28
C ILE A 69 2.18 -3.73 8.20
N PHE A 70 2.14 -5.02 8.57
CA PHE A 70 2.24 -6.13 7.62
C PHE A 70 1.09 -6.12 6.60
N PHE A 71 -0.18 -6.00 7.03
CA PHE A 71 -1.32 -5.94 6.11
C PHE A 71 -1.29 -4.73 5.19
N TRP A 72 -0.78 -3.59 5.67
CA TRP A 72 -0.58 -2.41 4.82
C TRP A 72 0.41 -2.68 3.68
N ARG A 73 1.46 -3.49 3.89
CA ARG A 73 2.36 -3.91 2.79
C ARG A 73 1.59 -4.69 1.72
N GLY A 74 0.72 -5.62 2.14
CA GLY A 74 -0.16 -6.34 1.22
C GLY A 74 -1.10 -5.40 0.45
N TYR A 75 -1.66 -4.40 1.13
CA TYR A 75 -2.50 -3.38 0.51
C TYR A 75 -1.75 -2.53 -0.54
N LEU A 76 -0.46 -2.22 -0.29
CA LEU A 76 0.39 -1.55 -1.26
C LEU A 76 0.61 -2.40 -2.52
N ILE A 77 0.94 -3.69 -2.35
CA ILE A 77 1.10 -4.64 -3.47
C ILE A 77 -0.19 -4.75 -4.28
N TYR A 78 -1.34 -4.82 -3.59
CA TYR A 78 -2.64 -4.77 -4.24
C TYR A 78 -2.82 -3.48 -5.07
N GLY A 79 -2.33 -2.34 -4.58
CA GLY A 79 -2.25 -1.09 -5.36
C GLY A 79 -1.49 -1.25 -6.68
N PHE A 80 -0.33 -1.92 -6.65
CA PHE A 80 0.45 -2.17 -7.86
C PHE A 80 -0.27 -3.10 -8.87
N SER A 81 -1.18 -3.97 -8.43
CA SER A 81 -1.95 -4.82 -9.37
C SER A 81 -2.82 -4.02 -10.34
N TYR A 82 -3.21 -2.79 -10.00
CA TYR A 82 -3.99 -1.92 -10.88
C TYR A 82 -3.21 -1.47 -12.13
N PHE A 83 -1.87 -1.48 -12.12
CA PHE A 83 -1.08 -1.22 -13.34
C PHE A 83 -1.38 -2.25 -14.44
N LEU A 84 -1.56 -3.53 -14.07
CA LEU A 84 -1.96 -4.56 -15.03
C LEU A 84 -3.33 -4.26 -15.65
N SER A 85 -4.26 -3.72 -14.84
CA SER A 85 -5.59 -3.35 -15.32
C SER A 85 -5.54 -2.18 -16.29
N ILE A 86 -4.67 -1.19 -16.04
CA ILE A 86 -4.43 -0.06 -16.95
C ILE A 86 -3.79 -0.55 -18.25
N LEU A 87 -2.73 -1.36 -18.17
CA LEU A 87 -2.05 -1.90 -19.34
C LEU A 87 -2.99 -2.72 -20.23
N LYS A 88 -3.93 -3.47 -19.63
CA LYS A 88 -4.94 -4.22 -20.36
C LYS A 88 -5.90 -3.31 -21.16
N GLU A 89 -6.39 -2.23 -20.56
CA GLU A 89 -7.24 -1.27 -21.29
C GLU A 89 -6.46 -0.56 -22.39
N VAL A 90 -5.19 -0.22 -22.14
CA VAL A 90 -4.27 0.34 -23.15
C VAL A 90 -4.04 -0.63 -24.31
N GLU A 91 -3.86 -1.93 -24.05
CA GLU A 91 -3.70 -2.95 -25.09
C GLU A 91 -4.96 -3.10 -25.97
N ASN A 92 -6.14 -2.89 -25.38
CA ASN A 92 -7.42 -2.88 -26.07
C ASN A 92 -7.69 -1.58 -26.84
N GLY A 93 -6.81 -0.57 -26.75
CA GLY A 93 -6.98 0.74 -27.37
C GLY A 93 -7.87 1.71 -26.58
N ASN A 94 -8.32 1.34 -25.39
CA ASN A 94 -9.22 2.14 -24.54
C ASN A 94 -8.42 3.08 -23.62
N TYR A 95 -7.63 3.98 -24.20
CA TYR A 95 -6.68 4.81 -23.46
C TYR A 95 -7.37 5.70 -22.41
N PHE A 96 -8.38 6.47 -22.82
CA PHE A 96 -9.07 7.45 -21.98
C PHE A 96 -10.32 6.89 -21.27
N SER A 97 -10.41 5.57 -21.11
CA SER A 97 -11.57 4.95 -20.45
C SER A 97 -11.76 5.39 -18.99
N ASP A 98 -13.03 5.42 -18.53
CA ASP A 98 -13.37 5.68 -17.13
C ASP A 98 -12.68 4.70 -16.17
N LYS A 99 -12.42 3.47 -16.65
CA LYS A 99 -11.67 2.47 -15.90
C LYS A 99 -10.25 2.93 -15.62
N ASN A 100 -9.50 3.40 -16.64
CA ASN A 100 -8.14 3.90 -16.46
C ASN A 100 -8.11 5.10 -15.51
N ILE A 101 -9.03 6.05 -15.68
CA ILE A 101 -9.16 7.21 -14.79
C ILE A 101 -9.40 6.75 -13.34
N LYS A 102 -10.31 5.78 -13.14
CA LYS A 102 -10.60 5.19 -11.82
C LYS A 102 -9.39 4.48 -11.24
N TYR A 103 -8.65 3.71 -12.04
CA TYR A 103 -7.46 3.00 -11.60
C TYR A 103 -6.34 3.96 -11.20
N PHE A 104 -6.09 5.02 -11.95
CA PHE A 104 -5.12 6.06 -11.56
C PHE A 104 -5.52 6.72 -10.24
N LYS A 105 -6.78 7.15 -10.08
CA LYS A 105 -7.27 7.70 -8.79
C LYS A 105 -7.09 6.69 -7.64
N ARG A 106 -7.35 5.40 -7.90
CA ARG A 106 -7.23 4.32 -6.91
C ARG A 106 -5.78 4.09 -6.49
N ILE A 107 -4.84 3.99 -7.44
CA ILE A 107 -3.40 3.86 -7.15
C ILE A 107 -2.93 5.05 -6.33
N GLY A 108 -3.29 6.27 -6.75
CA GLY A 108 -2.95 7.50 -6.04
C GLY A 108 -3.44 7.50 -4.59
N SER A 109 -4.71 7.13 -4.38
CA SER A 109 -5.27 6.98 -3.03
C SER A 109 -4.54 5.91 -2.21
N ILE A 110 -4.22 4.75 -2.79
CA ILE A 110 -3.54 3.67 -2.08
C ILE A 110 -2.15 4.11 -1.62
N PHE A 111 -1.36 4.76 -2.49
CA PHE A 111 0.00 5.18 -2.15
C PHE A 111 0.01 6.22 -1.02
N ILE A 112 -0.90 7.19 -1.07
CA ILE A 112 -1.03 8.21 -0.02
C ILE A 112 -1.53 7.59 1.29
N ASN A 113 -2.61 6.79 1.24
CA ASN A 113 -3.19 6.17 2.43
C ASN A 113 -2.22 5.21 3.10
N TYR A 114 -1.49 4.40 2.32
CA TYR A 114 -0.44 3.53 2.83
C TYR A 114 0.61 4.34 3.58
N THR A 115 1.12 5.42 2.97
CA THR A 115 2.18 6.23 3.58
C THR A 115 1.71 6.86 4.89
N ILE A 116 0.53 7.50 4.90
CA ILE A 116 -0.03 8.11 6.10
C ILE A 116 -0.23 7.06 7.20
N SER A 117 -0.84 5.93 6.85
CA SER A 117 -1.17 4.89 7.82
C SER A 117 0.08 4.26 8.43
N ILE A 118 1.11 3.97 7.62
CA ILE A 118 2.37 3.45 8.14
C ILE A 118 3.08 4.47 9.03
N LEU A 119 3.10 5.75 8.67
CA LEU A 119 3.70 6.79 9.52
C LEU A 119 3.00 6.88 10.88
N VAL A 120 1.66 6.83 10.90
CA VAL A 120 0.87 6.82 12.14
C VAL A 120 1.18 5.56 12.95
N LEU A 121 1.17 4.37 12.34
CA LEU A 121 1.44 3.11 13.04
C LEU A 121 2.86 3.07 13.61
N ARG A 122 3.87 3.53 12.86
CA ARG A 122 5.26 3.60 13.35
C ARG A 122 5.43 4.64 14.46
N PHE A 123 4.71 5.76 14.39
CA PHE A 123 4.68 6.75 15.46
C PHE A 123 4.12 6.13 16.75
N LEU A 124 2.99 5.42 16.67
CA LEU A 124 2.38 4.73 17.81
C LEU A 124 3.32 3.66 18.38
N LEU A 125 3.95 2.86 17.54
CA LEU A 125 4.91 1.83 17.96
C LEU A 125 6.12 2.46 18.67
N THR A 126 6.64 3.56 18.13
CA THR A 126 7.75 4.30 18.74
C THR A 126 7.37 4.91 20.10
N ALA A 127 6.13 5.42 20.21
CA ALA A 127 5.60 5.95 21.47
C ALA A 127 5.44 4.84 22.53
N ILE A 128 5.04 3.63 22.12
CA ILE A 128 4.97 2.44 22.97
C ILE A 128 6.37 2.03 23.45
N ASP A 129 7.36 2.02 22.55
CA ASP A 129 8.74 1.65 22.86
C ASP A 129 9.49 2.71 23.70
N GLY A 130 8.88 3.86 23.98
CA GLY A 130 9.46 4.96 24.74
C GLY A 130 10.63 5.66 24.04
N SER A 131 10.78 5.48 22.71
CA SER A 131 11.88 6.05 21.95
C SER A 131 11.48 7.32 21.19
N THR A 132 12.46 8.13 20.78
CA THR A 132 12.17 9.37 20.05
C THR A 132 11.86 9.08 18.59
N PHE A 133 10.64 9.41 18.17
CA PHE A 133 10.22 9.28 16.78
C PHE A 133 10.96 10.25 15.87
N LYS A 134 11.74 9.72 14.92
CA LYS A 134 12.50 10.52 13.95
C LYS A 134 11.73 10.62 12.63
N PHE A 135 10.68 11.45 12.61
CA PHE A 135 9.77 11.62 11.47
C PHE A 135 10.48 11.80 10.11
N ILE A 136 11.49 12.68 10.04
CA ILE A 136 12.24 12.94 8.78
C ILE A 136 13.01 11.70 8.33
N ARG A 137 13.52 10.88 9.26
CA ARG A 137 14.24 9.64 8.93
C ARG A 137 13.27 8.58 8.42
N GLU A 138 12.12 8.44 9.06
CA GLU A 138 11.07 7.52 8.62
C GLU A 138 10.60 7.90 7.21
N LEU A 139 10.26 9.17 6.98
CA LEU A 139 9.84 9.68 5.67
C LEU A 139 10.91 9.48 4.58
N LYS A 140 12.19 9.72 4.88
CA LYS A 140 13.31 9.58 3.93
C LYS A 140 13.58 8.14 3.50
N GLY A 141 13.06 7.16 4.23
CA GLY A 141 13.19 5.74 3.89
C GLY A 141 12.23 5.32 2.78
N GLU A 142 11.44 4.28 3.06
CA GLU A 142 10.52 3.61 2.13
C GLU A 142 9.43 4.51 1.52
N PHE A 143 9.23 5.74 2.05
CA PHE A 143 8.05 6.57 1.75
C PHE A 143 8.33 7.79 0.87
N THR A 144 9.60 8.16 0.64
CA THR A 144 9.98 9.43 -0.01
C THR A 144 9.27 9.65 -1.35
N PHE A 145 9.05 8.59 -2.12
CA PHE A 145 8.48 8.68 -3.46
C PHE A 145 6.99 8.34 -3.53
N LEU A 146 6.40 7.71 -2.50
CA LEU A 146 5.02 7.23 -2.57
C LEU A 146 4.00 8.37 -2.54
N ILE A 147 4.22 9.41 -1.72
CA ILE A 147 3.34 10.59 -1.73
C ILE A 147 3.42 11.35 -3.07
N PRO A 148 4.62 11.75 -3.56
CA PRO A 148 4.73 12.39 -4.87
C PRO A 148 4.17 11.52 -6.01
N ALA A 149 4.44 10.22 -6.02
CA ALA A 149 3.89 9.31 -7.02
C ALA A 149 2.36 9.23 -6.93
N GLY A 150 1.80 9.18 -5.71
CA GLY A 150 0.37 9.17 -5.50
C GLY A 150 -0.33 10.44 -6.04
N LEU A 151 0.28 11.61 -5.80
CA LEU A 151 -0.17 12.87 -6.39
C LEU A 151 -0.04 12.88 -7.91
N ALA A 152 1.05 12.37 -8.45
CA ALA A 152 1.24 12.24 -9.90
C ALA A 152 0.14 11.37 -10.54
N PHE A 153 -0.32 10.30 -9.88
CA PHE A 153 -1.44 9.50 -10.36
C PHE A 153 -2.78 10.24 -10.37
N TYR A 154 -3.03 11.11 -9.39
CA TYR A 154 -4.20 11.98 -9.45
C TYR A 154 -4.12 12.99 -10.60
N ILE A 155 -2.94 13.55 -10.86
CA ILE A 155 -2.71 14.45 -12.01
C ILE A 155 -2.94 13.69 -13.31
N LEU A 156 -2.40 12.48 -13.46
CA LEU A 156 -2.63 11.63 -14.63
C LEU A 156 -4.13 11.33 -14.81
N ALA A 157 -4.84 11.00 -13.75
CA ALA A 157 -6.29 10.80 -13.83
C ALA A 157 -7.02 12.04 -14.36
N LYS A 158 -6.59 13.24 -13.96
CA LYS A 158 -7.15 14.51 -14.45
C LYS A 158 -6.80 14.79 -15.91
N ILE A 159 -5.58 14.47 -16.33
CA ILE A 159 -5.18 14.57 -17.74
C ILE A 159 -6.01 13.64 -18.60
N PHE A 160 -6.23 12.39 -18.15
CA PHE A 160 -7.03 11.41 -18.88
C PHE A 160 -8.51 11.79 -18.93
N GLU A 161 -9.04 12.36 -17.85
CA GLU A 161 -10.42 12.89 -17.80
C GLU A 161 -10.62 14.02 -18.82
N LYS A 162 -9.64 14.91 -19.00
CA LYS A 162 -9.66 15.93 -20.06
C LYS A 162 -9.48 15.34 -21.45
N GLY A 163 -8.58 14.37 -21.62
CA GLY A 163 -8.36 13.69 -22.89
C GLY A 163 -9.63 12.99 -23.39
N LYS A 164 -10.35 12.33 -22.50
CA LYS A 164 -11.65 11.72 -22.77
C LYS A 164 -12.67 12.74 -23.29
N ALA A 165 -12.82 13.88 -22.62
CA ALA A 165 -13.77 14.91 -23.04
C ALA A 165 -13.48 15.44 -24.46
N VAL A 166 -12.20 15.62 -24.81
CA VAL A 166 -11.80 16.05 -26.16
C VAL A 166 -12.05 14.97 -27.21
N GLU A 167 -11.84 13.70 -26.87
CA GLU A 167 -12.16 12.56 -27.75
C GLU A 167 -13.66 12.48 -28.03
N GLU A 168 -14.49 12.60 -26.98
CA GLU A 168 -15.95 12.60 -27.10
C GLU A 168 -16.48 13.82 -27.88
N GLU A 169 -15.92 15.02 -27.67
CA GLU A 169 -16.28 16.22 -28.44
C GLU A 169 -15.96 16.06 -29.93
N ASN A 170 -14.80 15.49 -30.27
CA ASN A 170 -14.41 15.26 -31.66
C ASN A 170 -15.30 14.21 -32.33
N ASP A 171 -15.64 13.13 -31.62
CA ASP A 171 -16.53 12.08 -32.13
C ASP A 171 -17.96 12.57 -32.38
N LEU A 172 -18.41 13.63 -31.67
CA LEU A 172 -19.72 14.27 -31.88
C LEU A 172 -19.72 15.30 -33.02
N THR A 173 -18.55 15.72 -33.49
CA THR A 173 -18.41 16.80 -34.49
C THR A 173 -18.12 16.29 -35.91
N ILE A 174 -17.75 15.01 -36.06
CA ILE A 174 -17.50 14.32 -37.34
C ILE A 174 -18.73 13.51 -37.75
#